data_AF-A0A0A8WLV3-F1
#
_entry.id   AF-A0A0A8WLV3-F1
#
_cell.length_a   1.000
_cell.length_b   1.000
_cell.length_c   1.000
_cell.angle_alpha   90.00
_cell.angle_beta   90.00
_cell.angle_gamma   90.00
#
_symmetry.space_group_name_H-M   'P 1'
#
loop_
_entity.id
_entity.type
_entity.pdbx_description
1 polymer ?
#
loop_
_entity_poly.entity_id
_entity_poly.type
_entity_poly.pdbx_seq_one_letter_code
_entity_poly.pdbx_strand_id
1 'polypeptide(L)'
;MKASSDKMHDKYNELDFTDAKPVSETPHLAKLQAEAGGKSRITMRVDNDVLATFKARAEMIGGNYQTLMNDALKQFAQGLRLTDVVREAIHETWETCLTTRSTGRGKKLRAD
;
A
#
# COMPACT_ATOMS: atom_id res chain seq x y z
N MET A 1 -1.25 34.45 9.49
CA MET A 1 -1.16 33.07 8.96
C MET A 1 -2.17 32.22 9.72
N LYS A 2 -3.29 31.81 9.10
CA LYS A 2 -4.31 30.94 9.73
C LYS A 2 -3.95 29.50 9.35
N ALA A 3 -3.42 28.72 10.29
CA ALA A 3 -2.83 27.40 10.03
C ALA A 3 -3.83 26.24 10.09
N SER A 4 -5.11 26.50 10.37
CA SER A 4 -6.15 25.47 10.41
C SER A 4 -7.03 25.56 9.15
N SER A 5 -6.99 24.53 8.32
CA SER A 5 -7.85 24.37 7.14
C SER A 5 -9.22 23.76 7.49
N ASP A 6 -9.50 23.55 8.79
CA ASP A 6 -10.75 22.96 9.23
C ASP A 6 -11.88 23.99 9.21
N LYS A 7 -12.87 23.77 8.33
CA LYS A 7 -14.06 24.62 8.17
C LYS A 7 -14.89 24.73 9.46
N MET A 8 -14.69 23.83 10.42
CA MET A 8 -15.41 23.82 11.69
C MET A 8 -14.71 24.61 12.81
N HIS A 9 -13.45 25.03 12.60
CA HIS A 9 -12.68 25.68 13.67
C HIS A 9 -13.36 26.96 14.18
N ASP A 10 -13.77 27.86 13.28
CA ASP A 10 -14.39 29.14 13.65
C ASP A 10 -15.71 28.96 14.43
N LYS A 11 -16.42 27.84 14.26
CA LYS A 11 -17.69 27.56 14.94
C LYS A 11 -17.51 27.14 16.41
N TYR A 12 -16.38 26.51 16.73
CA TYR A 12 -16.16 25.90 18.04
C TYR A 12 -15.03 26.59 18.83
N ASN A 13 -14.37 27.60 18.25
CA ASN A 13 -13.23 28.27 18.86
C ASN A 13 -13.57 29.04 20.15
N GLU A 14 -14.84 29.42 20.34
CA GLU A 14 -15.32 30.14 21.52
C GLU A 14 -15.98 29.22 22.57
N LEU A 15 -16.10 27.91 22.30
CA LEU A 15 -16.67 26.99 23.27
C LEU A 15 -15.67 26.69 24.40
N ASP A 16 -16.18 26.69 25.63
CA ASP A 16 -15.44 26.31 26.81
C ASP A 16 -15.41 24.77 26.96
N PHE A 17 -14.22 24.19 26.82
CA PHE A 17 -13.97 22.75 26.92
C PHE A 17 -13.30 22.35 28.25
N THR A 18 -13.29 23.24 29.25
CA THR A 18 -12.61 22.98 30.54
C THR A 18 -13.11 21.70 31.23
N ASP A 19 -14.41 21.41 31.13
CA ASP A 19 -15.05 20.22 31.71
C ASP A 19 -15.26 19.07 30.71
N ALA A 20 -14.69 19.16 29.51
CA ALA A 20 -14.89 18.15 28.48
C ALA A 20 -14.17 16.84 28.82
N LYS A 21 -14.89 15.71 28.70
CA LYS A 21 -14.27 14.39 28.84
C LYS A 21 -13.38 14.10 27.62
N PRO A 22 -12.14 13.64 27.81
CA PRO A 22 -11.29 13.27 26.69
C PRO A 22 -11.89 12.08 25.91
N VAL A 23 -11.50 11.98 24.64
CA VAL A 23 -11.97 10.91 23.74
C VAL A 23 -11.72 9.51 24.33
N SER A 24 -10.61 9.34 25.07
CA SER A 24 -10.24 8.11 25.78
C SER A 24 -11.23 7.71 26.88
N GLU A 25 -11.91 8.67 27.50
CA GLU A 25 -12.88 8.43 28.58
C GLU A 25 -14.30 8.18 28.06
N THR A 26 -14.53 8.35 26.75
CA THR A 26 -15.81 8.04 26.12
C THR A 26 -15.70 6.69 25.41
N PRO A 27 -16.25 5.59 25.97
CA PRO A 27 -15.95 4.23 25.53
C PRO A 27 -16.21 3.96 24.04
N HIS A 28 -17.30 4.52 23.51
CA HIS A 28 -17.65 4.37 22.09
C HIS A 28 -16.66 5.11 21.17
N LEU A 29 -16.18 6.29 21.57
CA LEU A 29 -15.21 7.06 20.78
C LEU A 29 -13.80 6.49 20.89
N ALA A 30 -13.40 6.03 22.08
CA ALA A 30 -12.13 5.34 22.30
C ALA A 30 -12.01 4.07 21.44
N LYS A 31 -13.11 3.30 21.33
CA LYS A 31 -13.17 2.12 20.47
C LYS A 31 -13.02 2.48 18.99
N LEU A 32 -13.75 3.49 18.51
CA LEU A 32 -13.63 3.96 17.12
C LEU A 32 -12.22 4.49 16.81
N GLN A 33 -11.57 5.16 17.76
CA GLN A 33 -10.20 5.64 17.57
C GLN A 33 -9.18 4.49 17.55
N ALA A 34 -9.38 3.46 18.36
CA ALA A 34 -8.56 2.25 18.33
C ALA A 34 -8.73 1.46 17.02
N GLU A 35 -9.95 1.41 16.49
CA GLU A 35 -10.26 0.81 15.19
C GLU A 35 -9.71 1.65 14.03
N ALA A 36 -9.70 2.98 14.15
CA ALA A 36 -9.13 3.90 13.17
C ALA A 36 -7.60 3.98 13.21
N GLY A 37 -6.99 3.64 14.35
CA GLY A 37 -5.55 3.51 14.51
C GLY A 37 -5.02 2.27 13.82
N GLY A 38 -5.06 2.21 12.48
CA GLY A 38 -4.78 1.04 11.65
C GLY A 38 -3.34 0.49 11.70
N LYS A 39 -2.56 0.80 12.73
CA LYS A 39 -1.21 0.29 12.98
C LYS A 39 -1.08 -0.14 14.44
N SER A 40 -0.89 -1.43 14.66
CA SER A 40 -0.58 -1.97 15.99
C SER A 40 0.93 -1.90 16.26
N ARG A 41 1.32 -1.49 17.47
CA ARG A 41 2.72 -1.60 17.92
C ARG A 41 3.02 -3.07 18.24
N ILE A 42 3.98 -3.65 17.56
CA ILE A 42 4.44 -5.03 17.78
C ILE A 42 5.92 -5.05 18.18
N THR A 43 6.32 -6.08 18.91
CA THR A 43 7.74 -6.39 19.13
C THR A 43 8.09 -7.62 18.31
N MET A 44 9.06 -7.50 17.40
CA MET A 44 9.52 -8.59 16.55
C MET A 44 11.05 -8.59 16.46
N ARG A 45 11.66 -9.74 16.21
CA ARG A 45 13.10 -9.86 15.93
C ARG A 45 13.31 -9.71 14.43
N VAL A 46 14.28 -8.89 14.06
CA VAL A 46 14.70 -8.64 12.67
C VAL A 46 16.23 -8.65 12.67
N ASP A 47 16.82 -9.23 11.65
CA ASP A 47 18.27 -9.21 11.48
C ASP A 47 18.79 -7.77 11.26
N ASN A 48 19.99 -7.51 11.79
CA ASN A 48 20.56 -6.17 11.81
C ASN A 48 20.88 -5.64 10.40
N ASP A 49 21.27 -6.53 9.49
CA ASP A 49 21.56 -6.23 8.08
C ASP A 49 20.29 -5.84 7.30
N VAL A 50 19.19 -6.54 7.54
CA VAL A 50 17.86 -6.20 7.00
C VAL A 50 17.45 -4.82 7.50
N LEU A 51 17.55 -4.58 8.81
CA LEU A 51 17.20 -3.28 9.40
C LEU A 51 18.08 -2.15 8.84
N ALA A 52 19.39 -2.38 8.68
CA ALA A 52 20.32 -1.41 8.11
C ALA A 52 19.95 -1.06 6.66
N THR A 53 19.57 -2.05 5.86
CA THR A 53 19.15 -1.86 4.47
C THR A 53 17.91 -0.97 4.38
N PHE A 54 16.90 -1.22 5.20
CA PHE A 54 15.68 -0.40 5.22
C PHE A 54 15.94 1.02 5.72
N LYS A 55 16.83 1.20 6.70
CA LYS A 55 17.24 2.53 7.17
C LYS A 55 17.94 3.34 6.08
N ALA A 56 18.95 2.77 5.43
CA ALA A 56 19.68 3.44 4.36
C ALA A 56 18.74 3.84 3.19
N ARG A 57 17.82 2.95 2.79
CA ARG A 57 16.81 3.27 1.76
C ARG A 57 15.86 4.39 2.19
N ALA A 58 15.45 4.39 3.46
CA ALA A 58 14.57 5.44 3.98
C ALA A 58 15.27 6.81 4.00
N GLU A 59 16.57 6.86 4.34
CA GLU A 59 17.37 8.09 4.29
C GLU A 59 17.48 8.64 2.86
N MET A 60 17.70 7.76 1.86
CA MET A 60 17.79 8.17 0.45
C MET A 60 16.48 8.74 -0.10
N ILE A 61 15.33 8.22 0.33
CA ILE A 61 14.00 8.59 -0.17
C ILE A 61 13.37 9.70 0.70
N GLY A 62 13.99 10.05 1.84
CA GLY A 62 13.46 11.02 2.80
C GLY A 62 12.21 10.51 3.55
N GLY A 63 12.19 9.25 3.95
CA GLY A 63 11.04 8.57 4.54
C GLY A 63 11.31 7.84 5.87
N ASN A 64 10.30 7.11 6.36
CA ASN A 64 10.42 6.25 7.55
C ASN A 64 10.64 4.79 7.13
N TYR A 65 11.69 4.15 7.66
CA TYR A 65 12.00 2.74 7.41
C TYR A 65 10.85 1.80 7.81
N GLN A 66 10.05 2.15 8.81
CA GLN A 66 8.87 1.38 9.22
C GLN A 66 7.80 1.33 8.13
N THR A 67 7.65 2.41 7.35
CA THR A 67 6.71 2.44 6.21
C THR A 67 7.15 1.47 5.13
N LEU A 68 8.44 1.50 4.76
CA LEU A 68 9.01 0.59 3.76
C LEU A 68 8.89 -0.88 4.20
N MET A 69 9.16 -1.15 5.47
CA MET A 69 9.04 -2.49 6.02
C MET A 69 7.59 -2.99 6.02
N ASN A 70 6.63 -2.14 6.42
CA ASN A 70 5.21 -2.49 6.35
C ASN A 70 4.74 -2.75 4.92
N ASP A 71 5.20 -1.96 3.95
CA ASP A 71 4.81 -2.18 2.55
C ASP A 71 5.41 -3.47 1.98
N ALA A 72 6.63 -3.84 2.36
CA ALA A 72 7.20 -5.14 2.03
C ALA A 72 6.39 -6.30 2.65
N LEU A 73 5.97 -6.17 3.90
CA LEU A 73 5.11 -7.15 4.57
C LEU A 73 3.74 -7.28 3.88
N LYS A 74 3.14 -6.16 3.44
CA LYS A 74 1.88 -6.18 2.67
C LYS A 74 2.05 -6.90 1.34
N GLN A 75 3.10 -6.59 0.58
CA GLN A 75 3.38 -7.25 -0.71
C GLN A 75 3.55 -8.76 -0.53
N PHE A 76 4.28 -9.17 0.51
CA PHE A 76 4.45 -10.57 0.84
C PHE A 76 3.13 -11.25 1.24
N ALA A 77 2.32 -10.59 2.09
CA ALA A 77 1.03 -11.10 2.53
C ALA A 77 -0.01 -11.21 1.39
N GLN A 78 0.05 -10.30 0.41
CA GLN A 78 -0.79 -10.33 -0.79
C GLN A 78 -0.43 -11.48 -1.74
N GLY A 79 0.64 -12.23 -1.47
CA GLY A 79 1.05 -13.34 -2.31
C GLY A 79 1.56 -12.92 -3.68
N LEU A 80 1.87 -11.63 -3.89
CA LEU A 80 2.52 -11.15 -5.11
C LEU A 80 3.96 -11.65 -5.12
N ARG A 81 4.14 -12.91 -5.51
CA ARG A 81 5.47 -13.41 -5.84
C ARG A 81 5.78 -12.88 -7.23
N LEU A 82 6.94 -12.25 -7.37
CA LEU A 82 7.48 -11.87 -8.67
C LEU A 82 7.41 -13.03 -9.67
N THR A 83 7.51 -14.28 -9.21
CA THR A 83 7.33 -15.49 -10.03
C THR A 83 5.96 -15.60 -10.68
N ASP A 84 4.88 -15.17 -10.01
CA ASP A 84 3.52 -15.29 -10.53
C ASP A 84 3.26 -14.22 -11.58
N VAL A 85 3.75 -12.99 -11.33
CA VAL A 85 3.75 -11.91 -12.33
C VAL A 85 4.60 -12.27 -13.55
N VAL A 86 5.79 -12.83 -13.34
CA VAL A 86 6.68 -13.27 -14.42
C VAL A 86 6.07 -14.45 -15.18
N ARG A 87 5.43 -15.41 -14.50
CA ARG A 87 4.74 -16.54 -15.14
C ARG A 87 3.59 -16.05 -16.01
N GLU A 88 2.80 -15.10 -15.53
CA GLU A 88 1.69 -14.51 -16.28
C GLU A 88 2.18 -13.76 -17.53
N ALA A 89 3.19 -12.89 -17.37
CA ALA A 89 3.78 -12.16 -18.48
C ALA A 89 4.38 -13.09 -19.55
N ILE A 90 5.02 -14.19 -19.11
CA ILE A 90 5.48 -15.23 -20.04
C ILE A 90 4.27 -15.88 -20.71
N HIS A 91 3.25 -16.32 -19.98
CA HIS A 91 2.09 -16.99 -20.59
C HIS A 91 1.38 -16.13 -21.65
N GLU A 92 1.16 -14.86 -21.35
CA GLU A 92 0.54 -13.87 -22.27
C GLU A 92 1.35 -13.72 -23.57
N THR A 93 2.68 -13.64 -23.48
CA THR A 93 3.55 -13.57 -24.68
C THR A 93 3.48 -14.84 -25.53
N TRP A 94 3.31 -16.01 -24.91
CA TRP A 94 3.23 -17.28 -25.63
C TRP A 94 1.89 -17.45 -26.34
N GLU A 95 0.77 -17.07 -25.72
CA GLU A 95 -0.55 -17.11 -26.37
C GLU A 95 -0.62 -16.14 -27.57
N THR A 96 -0.05 -14.96 -27.43
CA THR A 96 0.08 -13.98 -28.52
C THR A 96 0.90 -14.52 -29.69
N CYS A 97 1.98 -15.27 -29.40
CA CYS A 97 2.80 -15.93 -30.42
C CYS A 97 2.11 -17.13 -31.10
N LEU A 98 1.22 -17.85 -30.39
CA LEU A 98 0.52 -19.02 -30.94
C LEU A 98 -0.65 -18.60 -31.85
N THR A 99 -1.37 -17.55 -31.49
CA THR A 99 -2.53 -17.04 -32.26
C THR A 99 -2.14 -16.34 -33.57
N THR A 100 -0.96 -15.71 -33.62
CA THR A 100 -0.44 -15.04 -34.84
C THR A 100 0.10 -16.02 -35.89
N ARG A 101 0.40 -17.28 -35.53
CA ARG A 101 0.90 -18.31 -36.46
C ARG A 101 -0.19 -19.08 -37.20
N SER A 102 -1.42 -19.10 -36.70
CA SER A 102 -2.53 -19.86 -37.30
C SER A 102 -3.31 -19.08 -38.36
N THR A 103 -3.28 -17.75 -38.35
CA THR A 103 -4.04 -16.89 -39.28
C THR A 103 -3.33 -16.62 -40.62
N GLY A 104 -2.09 -17.09 -40.79
CA GLY A 104 -1.26 -16.84 -41.99
C GLY A 104 -1.20 -17.96 -43.05
N ARG A 105 -1.86 -19.11 -42.86
CA ARG A 105 -1.86 -20.22 -43.84
C ARG A 105 -3.23 -20.43 -44.47
N GLY A 106 -3.55 -19.62 -45.48
CA GLY A 106 -4.75 -19.85 -46.27
C GLY A 106 -5.01 -18.83 -47.36
N LYS A 107 -4.21 -18.83 -48.43
CA LYS A 107 -4.68 -18.67 -49.82
C LYS A 107 -3.51 -18.77 -50.79
N LYS A 108 -3.32 -19.95 -51.38
CA LYS A 108 -2.66 -20.11 -52.68
C LYS A 108 -3.56 -20.97 -53.56
N LEU A 109 -3.66 -20.56 -54.82
CA LEU A 109 -4.11 -21.28 -56.03
C LEU A 109 -5.53 -20.98 -56.53
N ARG A 110 -5.60 -20.21 -57.63
CA ARG A 110 -5.99 -20.63 -59.01
C ARG A 110 -5.80 -19.39 -59.92
N ALA A 111 -4.85 -19.39 -60.86
CA ALA A 111 -4.79 -20.06 -62.17
C ALA A 111 -5.53 -19.26 -63.25
N ASP A 112 -4.76 -18.70 -64.19
CA ASP A 112 -5.08 -18.46 -65.60
C ASP A 112 -3.80 -18.69 -66.41
#